data_AF-A0A820K7N9-F1
#
_entry.id   AF-A0A820K7N9-F1
#
_cell.length_a   1.000
_cell.length_b   1.000
_cell.length_c   1.000
_cell.angle_alpha   90.00
_cell.angle_beta   90.00
_cell.angle_gamma   90.00
#
_symmetry.space_group_name_H-M   'P 1'
#
loop_
_entity.id
_entity.type
_entity.pdbx_description
1 polymer ?
#
loop_
_entity_poly.entity_id
_entity_poly.type
_entity_poly.pdbx_seq_one_letter_code
_entity_poly.pdbx_strand_id
1 'polypeptide(L)'
;MSNPSATEEQNRLPKDGLVVQTMLQDMGISNYEPKLIPMVLDFMHQYTTDVLEEAKLFSIHAGRKQVELEDIKLACQNWAEEHSTMPSKDTLTELAKGKNRNA
;
A
#
# COMPACT_ATOMS: atom_id res chain seq x y z
N MET A 1 27.73 -31.86 0.47
CA MET A 1 26.48 -32.53 0.88
C MET A 1 25.60 -31.48 1.56
N SER A 2 24.33 -31.48 1.20
CA SER A 2 23.40 -30.36 1.16
C SER A 2 23.12 -29.68 2.51
N ASN A 3 23.06 -28.35 2.49
CA ASN A 3 22.62 -27.53 3.63
C ASN A 3 21.08 -27.57 3.71
N PRO A 4 20.46 -28.07 4.81
CA PRO A 4 19.00 -28.18 4.89
C PRO A 4 18.28 -26.91 5.39
N SER A 5 18.94 -25.76 5.51
CA SER A 5 18.40 -24.62 6.27
C SER A 5 17.46 -23.66 5.51
N ALA A 6 17.19 -23.85 4.22
CA ALA A 6 16.36 -22.90 3.44
C ALA A 6 14.90 -23.34 3.28
N THR A 7 14.60 -24.64 3.43
CA THR A 7 13.32 -25.21 2.98
C THR A 7 12.30 -25.39 4.10
N GLU A 8 12.70 -25.34 5.39
CA GLU A 8 11.78 -25.57 6.51
C GLU A 8 11.07 -24.30 7.02
N GLU A 9 11.64 -23.11 6.84
CA GLU A 9 10.96 -21.85 7.18
C GLU A 9 9.87 -21.47 6.17
N GLN A 10 10.00 -21.92 4.91
CA GLN A 10 8.96 -21.74 3.89
C GLN A 10 7.63 -22.41 4.25
N ASN A 11 7.62 -23.39 5.16
CA ASN A 11 6.42 -24.15 5.51
C ASN A 11 5.63 -23.56 6.71
N ARG A 12 5.97 -22.35 7.18
CA ARG A 12 5.27 -21.68 8.30
C ARG A 12 4.59 -20.37 7.94
N LEU A 13 4.67 -19.91 6.69
CA LEU A 13 4.02 -18.67 6.28
C LEU A 13 2.50 -18.88 6.21
N PRO A 14 1.68 -17.94 6.75
CA PRO A 14 0.24 -17.96 6.54
C PRO A 14 -0.08 -17.82 5.05
N LYS A 15 -1.32 -18.18 4.66
CA LYS A 15 -1.75 -18.17 3.25
C LYS A 15 -1.44 -16.85 2.54
N ASP A 16 -1.72 -15.72 3.19
CA ASP A 16 -1.48 -14.39 2.62
C ASP A 16 0.02 -14.09 2.48
N GLY A 17 0.86 -14.64 3.36
CA GLY A 17 2.32 -14.54 3.25
C GLY A 17 2.87 -15.30 2.04
N LEU A 18 2.25 -16.43 1.67
CA LEU A 18 2.59 -17.14 0.42
C LEU A 18 2.21 -16.33 -0.81
N VAL A 19 1.06 -15.64 -0.79
CA VAL A 19 0.64 -14.74 -1.88
C VAL A 19 1.62 -13.59 -2.04
N VAL A 20 2.03 -12.95 -0.94
CA VAL A 20 3.06 -11.89 -0.95
C VAL A 20 4.38 -12.43 -1.51
N GLN A 21 4.80 -13.63 -1.13
CA GLN A 21 6.01 -14.26 -1.67
C GLN A 21 5.91 -14.49 -3.19
N THR A 22 4.77 -14.98 -3.68
CA THR A 22 4.54 -15.16 -5.12
C THR A 22 4.58 -13.81 -5.85
N MET A 23 3.97 -12.76 -5.30
CA MET A 23 4.04 -11.41 -5.88
C MET A 23 5.48 -10.91 -6.01
N LEU A 24 6.31 -11.10 -4.97
CA LEU A 24 7.72 -10.71 -5.01
C LEU A 24 8.50 -11.48 -6.10
N GLN A 25 8.21 -12.76 -6.28
CA GLN A 25 8.79 -13.58 -7.35
C GLN A 25 8.38 -13.08 -8.75
N ASP A 26 7.11 -12.73 -8.93
CA ASP A 26 6.59 -12.17 -10.19
C ASP A 26 7.22 -10.81 -10.52
N MET A 27 7.58 -10.04 -9.49
CA MET A 27 8.34 -8.78 -9.63
C MET A 27 9.84 -9.00 -9.88
N GLY A 28 10.32 -10.25 -9.91
CA GLY A 28 11.73 -10.59 -10.08
C GLY A 28 12.59 -10.37 -8.83
N ILE A 29 11.98 -10.16 -7.66
CA ILE A 29 12.66 -9.96 -6.38
C ILE A 29 12.89 -11.31 -5.71
N SER A 30 14.10 -11.83 -5.85
CA SER A 30 14.49 -13.15 -5.32
C SER A 30 15.26 -13.10 -4.00
N ASN A 31 15.80 -11.94 -3.63
CA ASN A 31 16.58 -11.75 -2.41
C ASN A 31 16.00 -10.58 -1.59
N TYR A 32 15.39 -10.90 -0.45
CA TYR A 32 14.80 -9.95 0.48
C TYR A 32 15.02 -10.41 1.92
N GLU A 33 15.00 -9.47 2.87
CA GLU A 33 15.14 -9.81 4.28
C GLU A 33 13.94 -10.64 4.78
N PRO A 34 14.14 -11.64 5.66
CA PRO A 34 13.04 -12.46 6.17
C PRO A 34 11.90 -11.67 6.81
N LYS A 35 12.19 -10.48 7.35
CA LYS A 35 11.21 -9.57 7.98
C LYS A 35 10.31 -8.84 6.98
N LEU A 36 10.62 -8.86 5.69
CA LEU A 36 9.87 -8.14 4.67
C LEU A 36 8.43 -8.67 4.57
N ILE A 37 8.23 -9.99 4.58
CA ILE A 37 6.89 -10.58 4.44
C ILE A 37 5.98 -10.17 5.61
N PRO A 38 6.36 -10.34 6.90
CA PRO A 38 5.58 -9.83 8.02
C PRO A 38 5.28 -8.33 7.92
N MET A 39 6.27 -7.51 7.54
CA MET A 39 6.09 -6.07 7.39
C MET A 39 5.06 -5.71 6.31
N VAL A 40 5.06 -6.42 5.17
CA VAL A 40 4.06 -6.23 4.12
C VAL A 40 2.67 -6.67 4.60
N LEU A 41 2.56 -7.77 5.34
CA LEU A 41 1.29 -8.22 5.92
C LEU A 41 0.73 -7.19 6.92
N ASP A 42 1.59 -6.65 7.79
CA ASP A 42 1.21 -5.59 8.73
C ASP A 42 0.75 -4.34 7.98
N PHE A 43 1.44 -3.95 6.92
CA PHE A 43 1.04 -2.85 6.06
C PHE A 43 -0.33 -3.09 5.41
N MET A 44 -0.57 -4.27 4.85
CA MET A 44 -1.86 -4.61 4.22
C MET A 44 -3.01 -4.56 5.23
N HIS A 45 -2.78 -5.04 6.44
CA HIS A 45 -3.76 -4.98 7.52
C HIS A 45 -4.07 -3.53 7.92
N GLN A 46 -3.02 -2.73 8.17
CA GLN A 46 -3.18 -1.32 8.55
C GLN A 46 -3.90 -0.53 7.46
N TYR A 47 -3.43 -0.62 6.20
CA TYR A 47 -4.03 0.04 5.05
C TYR A 47 -5.52 -0.30 4.89
N THR A 48 -5.87 -1.59 4.96
CA THR A 48 -7.26 -2.02 4.80
C THR A 48 -8.13 -1.53 5.96
N THR A 49 -7.59 -1.52 7.19
CA THR A 49 -8.30 -1.02 8.37
C THR A 49 -8.59 0.47 8.23
N ASP A 50 -7.59 1.27 7.87
CA ASP A 50 -7.72 2.72 7.73
C ASP A 50 -8.76 3.10 6.67
N VAL A 51 -8.69 2.47 5.49
CA VAL A 51 -9.66 2.70 4.40
C VAL A 51 -11.09 2.29 4.82
N LEU A 52 -11.25 1.17 5.54
CA LEU A 52 -12.57 0.72 6.00
C LEU A 52 -13.15 1.60 7.11
N GLU A 53 -12.31 2.13 8.00
CA GLU A 53 -12.73 3.07 9.04
C GLU A 53 -13.23 4.39 8.41
N GLU A 54 -12.52 4.91 7.41
CA GLU A 54 -12.92 6.11 6.69
C GLU A 54 -14.21 5.88 5.87
N ALA A 55 -14.31 4.75 5.16
CA ALA A 55 -15.52 4.39 4.42
C ALA A 55 -16.76 4.26 5.35
N LYS A 56 -16.56 3.73 6.57
CA LYS A 56 -17.62 3.68 7.58
C LYS A 56 -18.06 5.07 8.01
N LEU A 57 -17.13 6.01 8.16
CA LEU A 57 -17.45 7.40 8.48
C LEU A 57 -18.29 8.05 7.36
N PHE A 58 -17.98 7.77 6.09
CA PHE A 58 -18.76 8.27 4.96
C PHE A 58 -20.17 7.68 4.89
N SER A 59 -20.33 6.38 5.13
CA SER A 59 -21.65 5.77 5.25
C SER A 59 -22.48 6.44 6.36
N ILE A 60 -21.88 6.68 7.53
CA ILE A 60 -22.56 7.35 8.66
C ILE A 60 -22.96 8.77 8.28
N HIS A 61 -22.09 9.52 7.60
CA HIS A 61 -22.38 10.87 7.12
C HIS A 61 -23.53 10.89 6.10
N ALA A 62 -23.61 9.88 5.23
CA ALA A 62 -24.71 9.69 4.30
C ALA A 62 -26.02 9.19 4.96
N GLY A 63 -26.04 9.00 6.28
CA GLY A 63 -27.19 8.48 7.03
C GLY A 63 -27.44 6.97 6.82
N ARG A 64 -26.48 6.26 6.21
CA ARG A 64 -26.54 4.83 5.92
C ARG A 64 -25.83 4.04 7.02
N LYS A 65 -26.36 2.84 7.34
CA LYS A 65 -25.76 1.91 8.32
C LYS A 65 -24.84 0.87 7.70
N GLN A 66 -24.89 0.71 6.37
CA GLN A 66 -24.11 -0.26 5.63
C GLN A 66 -23.18 0.49 4.69
N VAL A 67 -21.92 0.08 4.69
CA VAL A 67 -20.90 0.60 3.78
C VAL A 67 -21.20 0.13 2.37
N GLU A 68 -21.25 1.06 1.43
CA GLU A 68 -21.45 0.79 0.01
C GLU A 68 -20.16 0.99 -0.79
N LEU A 69 -20.17 0.55 -2.04
CA LEU A 69 -19.01 0.65 -2.93
C LEU A 69 -18.53 2.10 -3.12
N GLU A 70 -19.46 3.07 -3.09
CA GLU A 70 -19.14 4.49 -3.24
C GLU A 70 -18.32 5.02 -2.06
N ASP A 71 -18.61 4.57 -0.85
CA ASP A 71 -17.87 4.96 0.36
C ASP A 71 -16.42 4.46 0.30
N ILE A 72 -16.23 3.21 -0.14
CA ILE A 72 -14.89 2.62 -0.28
C ILE A 72 -14.10 3.32 -1.38
N LYS A 73 -14.74 3.65 -2.52
CA LYS A 73 -14.09 4.40 -3.60
C LYS A 73 -13.64 5.78 -3.14
N LEU A 74 -14.48 6.48 -2.37
CA LEU A 74 -14.14 7.80 -1.83
C LEU A 74 -12.98 7.70 -0.83
N ALA A 75 -13.01 6.72 0.09
CA ALA A 75 -11.92 6.49 1.04
C ALA A 75 -10.59 6.15 0.34
N CYS A 76 -10.62 5.28 -0.68
CA CYS A 76 -9.42 5.01 -1.47
C CYS A 76 -8.86 6.25 -2.17
N GLN A 77 -9.72 7.13 -2.68
CA GLN A 77 -9.31 8.37 -3.33
C GLN A 77 -8.67 9.34 -2.33
N ASN A 78 -9.33 9.56 -1.19
CA ASN A 78 -8.80 10.42 -0.13
C ASN A 78 -7.45 9.91 0.38
N TRP A 79 -7.34 8.60 0.67
CA TRP A 79 -6.09 8.01 1.09
C TRP A 79 -4.97 8.26 0.06
N ALA A 80 -5.26 8.10 -1.23
CA ALA A 80 -4.28 8.33 -2.30
C ALA A 80 -3.86 9.81 -2.39
N GLU A 81 -4.79 10.75 -2.18
CA GLU A 81 -4.48 12.18 -2.15
C GLU A 81 -3.60 12.55 -0.94
N GLU A 82 -3.91 12.02 0.24
CA GLU A 82 -3.13 12.24 1.47
C GLU A 82 -1.71 11.65 1.37
N HIS A 83 -1.57 10.47 0.75
CA HIS A 83 -0.30 9.76 0.60
C HIS A 83 0.45 10.11 -0.69
N SER A 84 -0.08 11.04 -1.51
CA SER A 84 0.57 11.53 -2.71
C SER A 84 1.73 12.46 -2.34
N THR A 85 2.94 11.90 -2.31
CA THR A 85 4.16 12.62 -1.89
C THR A 85 4.83 13.42 -3.01
N MET A 86 4.55 13.13 -4.29
CA MET A 86 5.24 13.77 -5.41
C MET A 86 4.35 14.80 -6.11
N PRO A 87 4.68 16.11 -6.07
CA PRO A 87 3.98 17.10 -6.87
C PRO A 87 4.17 16.81 -8.36
N SER A 88 3.17 17.17 -9.16
CA SER A 88 3.21 16.92 -10.60
C SER A 88 4.42 17.60 -11.25
N LYS A 89 4.95 16.98 -12.32
CA LYS A 89 6.04 17.57 -13.11
C LYS A 89 5.69 18.98 -13.60
N ASP A 90 4.43 19.23 -13.95
CA ASP A 90 4.00 20.54 -14.44
C ASP A 90 4.09 21.59 -13.34
N THR A 91 3.63 21.26 -12.12
CA THR A 91 3.79 22.11 -10.93
C THR A 91 5.25 22.44 -10.67
N LEU A 92 6.14 21.43 -10.72
CA LEU A 92 7.58 21.65 -10.54
C LEU A 92 8.18 22.51 -11.66
N THR A 93 7.74 22.33 -12.90
CA THR A 93 8.22 23.08 -14.06
C THR A 93 7.79 24.54 -14.00
N GLU A 94 6.56 24.82 -13.58
CA GLU A 94 6.06 26.18 -13.37
C GLU A 94 6.86 26.90 -12.27
N LEU A 95 7.09 26.22 -11.14
CA LEU A 95 7.86 26.76 -10.03
C LEU A 95 9.32 27.05 -10.42
N ALA A 96 9.93 26.15 -11.19
CA ALA A 96 11.28 26.33 -11.75
C ALA A 96 11.34 27.55 -12.70
N LYS A 97 10.37 27.70 -13.61
CA LYS A 97 10.29 28.88 -14.50
C LYS A 97 10.14 30.18 -13.70
N GLY A 98 9.31 30.18 -12.66
CA GLY A 98 9.13 31.33 -11.77
C GLY A 98 10.42 31.72 -11.06
N LYS A 99 11.16 30.74 -10.53
CA LYS A 99 12.42 30.99 -9.82
C LYS A 99 13.56 31.42 -10.76
N ASN A 100 13.69 30.78 -11.92
CA ASN A 100 14.73 31.07 -12.89
C ASN A 100 14.54 32.41 -13.62
N ARG A 101 13.32 32.97 -13.62
CA ARG A 101 13.05 34.32 -14.16
C ARG A 101 13.46 35.44 -13.20
N ASN A 102 13.59 35.13 -11.90
CA ASN A 102 13.93 36.08 -10.85
C ASN A 102 15.38 35.91 -10.35
N ALA A 103 16.19 35.11 -11.05
CA ALA A 103 17.63 34.91 -10.82
C ALA A 103 18.43 35.65 -11.90
#